data_AF-A0A7S1BCA1-F1
#
_entry.id   AF-A0A7S1BCA1-F1
#
_cell.length_a   1.000
_cell.length_b   1.000
_cell.length_c   1.000
_cell.angle_alpha   90.00
_cell.angle_beta   90.00
_cell.angle_gamma   90.00
#
_symmetry.space_group_name_H-M   'P 1'
#
loop_
_entity.id
_entity.type
_entity.pdbx_description
1 polymer ?
#
loop_
_entity_poly.entity_id
_entity_poly.type
_entity_poly.pdbx_seq_one_letter_code
_entity_poly.pdbx_strand_id
1 'polypeptide(L)'
;MLENCQNTPGRDRINILNQAREETLLTFSCSSSQSLSSPATVSVTEELIDLIDREMDLISRRRCKDSMEGLRKRLQNLFLQLVRCPVFNPACAQLSKKTCNAEK
;
A
#
# COMPACT_ATOMS: atom_id res chain seq x y z
N MET A 1 12.51 17.22 -28.10
CA MET A 1 12.97 16.19 -27.15
C MET A 1 11.74 15.60 -26.48
N LEU A 2 11.10 14.61 -27.12
CA LEU A 2 10.10 13.78 -26.46
C LEU A 2 10.84 12.47 -26.17
N GLU A 3 11.32 12.32 -24.94
CA GLU A 3 11.86 11.05 -24.48
C GLU A 3 10.78 9.99 -24.71
N ASN A 4 11.04 9.11 -25.67
CA ASN A 4 10.20 7.96 -25.92
C ASN A 4 10.23 7.10 -24.65
N CYS A 5 9.13 7.10 -23.90
CA CYS A 5 8.92 6.30 -22.68
C CYS A 5 8.81 4.81 -22.98
N GLN A 6 9.79 4.26 -23.69
CA GLN A 6 9.94 2.85 -23.95
C GLN A 6 11.24 2.41 -23.31
N ASN A 7 11.20 2.05 -22.01
CA ASN A 7 12.00 0.90 -21.60
C ASN A 7 11.61 0.26 -20.25
N THR A 8 11.27 -1.04 -20.36
CA THR A 8 11.42 -2.13 -19.37
C THR A 8 10.47 -2.22 -18.15
N PRO A 9 10.53 -3.35 -17.43
CA PRO A 9 9.70 -4.54 -17.54
C PRO A 9 8.45 -4.39 -16.66
N GLY A 10 7.38 -3.81 -17.21
CA GLY A 10 6.13 -3.63 -16.46
C GLY A 10 5.54 -4.95 -15.94
N ARG A 11 5.86 -6.07 -16.57
CA ARG A 11 5.28 -7.40 -16.27
C ARG A 11 5.67 -7.89 -14.87
N ASP A 12 6.92 -7.75 -14.45
CA ASP A 12 7.37 -8.18 -13.12
C ASP A 12 6.71 -7.33 -12.04
N ARG A 13 6.56 -6.03 -12.31
CA ARG A 13 5.90 -5.10 -11.39
C ARG A 13 4.40 -5.35 -11.29
N ILE A 14 3.73 -5.65 -12.41
CA ILE A 14 2.32 -6.05 -12.41
C ILE A 14 2.13 -7.32 -11.58
N ASN A 15 3.05 -8.30 -11.70
CA ASN A 15 2.97 -9.52 -10.90
C ASN A 15 3.13 -9.23 -9.39
N ILE A 16 4.06 -8.35 -9.00
CA ILE A 16 4.23 -7.92 -7.61
C ILE A 16 2.99 -7.17 -7.10
N LEU A 17 2.40 -6.29 -7.91
CA LEU A 17 1.21 -5.53 -7.56
C LEU A 17 -0.02 -6.45 -7.42
N ASN A 18 -0.18 -7.43 -8.31
CA ASN A 18 -1.21 -8.46 -8.20
C ASN A 18 -1.03 -9.28 -6.92
N GLN A 19 0.20 -9.72 -6.62
CA GLN A 19 0.49 -10.44 -5.39
C GLN A 19 0.12 -9.62 -4.15
N ALA A 20 0.54 -8.35 -4.10
CA ALA A 20 0.23 -7.43 -3.00
C ALA A 20 -1.28 -7.17 -2.87
N ARG A 21 -2.00 -7.07 -3.99
CA ARG A 21 -3.46 -6.93 -4.03
C ARG A 21 -4.15 -8.15 -3.42
N GLU A 22 -3.76 -9.36 -3.83
CA GLU A 22 -4.32 -10.60 -3.30
C GLU A 22 -4.04 -10.74 -1.80
N GLU A 23 -2.83 -10.43 -1.33
CA GLU A 23 -2.49 -10.44 0.11
C GLU A 23 -3.33 -9.43 0.92
N THR A 24 -3.56 -8.24 0.36
CA THR A 24 -4.39 -7.21 0.99
C THR A 24 -5.86 -7.65 1.05
N LEU A 25 -6.39 -8.25 -0.01
CA LEU A 25 -7.75 -8.81 -0.06
C LEU A 25 -7.92 -10.01 0.87
N LEU A 26 -6.92 -10.88 0.99
CA LEU A 26 -6.92 -12.00 1.94
C LEU A 26 -6.95 -11.52 3.40
N THR A 27 -6.23 -10.44 3.71
CA THR A 27 -6.29 -9.77 5.02
C THR A 27 -7.72 -9.27 5.31
N PHE A 28 -8.41 -8.75 4.30
CA PHE A 28 -9.80 -8.34 4.39
C PHE A 28 -10.76 -9.52 4.59
N SER A 29 -10.56 -10.62 3.86
CA SER A 29 -11.42 -11.83 3.91
C SER A 29 -11.29 -12.63 5.21
N CYS A 30 -10.07 -12.76 5.75
CA CYS A 30 -9.80 -13.46 7.01
C CYS A 30 -10.38 -12.76 8.25
N SER A 31 -10.81 -11.49 8.10
CA SER A 31 -11.43 -10.69 9.16
C SER A 31 -12.85 -11.15 9.53
N SER A 32 -13.45 -12.11 8.82
CA SER A 32 -14.76 -12.69 9.18
C SER A 32 -14.76 -13.37 10.57
N SER A 33 -13.59 -13.61 11.16
CA SER A 33 -13.45 -14.17 12.52
C SER A 33 -12.81 -13.22 13.53
N GLN A 34 -12.40 -12.00 13.16
CA GLN A 34 -11.73 -11.06 14.07
C GLN A 34 -12.44 -9.70 14.10
N SER A 35 -12.99 -9.35 15.27
CA SER A 35 -13.72 -8.10 15.53
C SER A 35 -12.79 -6.88 15.44
N LEU A 36 -12.55 -6.41 14.21
CA LEU A 36 -11.84 -5.18 13.92
C LEU A 36 -12.84 -4.03 13.96
N SER A 37 -13.13 -3.56 15.17
CA SER A 37 -14.18 -2.57 15.47
C SER A 37 -13.83 -1.11 15.12
N SER A 38 -12.77 -0.85 14.33
CA SER A 38 -12.34 0.51 14.01
C SER A 38 -12.61 0.86 12.54
N PRO A 39 -13.50 1.83 12.25
CA PRO A 39 -13.80 2.25 10.88
C PRO A 39 -12.60 2.90 10.17
N ALA A 40 -11.56 3.30 10.91
CA ALA A 40 -10.37 3.95 10.37
C ALA A 40 -9.41 2.99 9.64
N THR A 41 -9.49 1.68 9.89
CA THR A 41 -8.56 0.70 9.27
C THR A 41 -9.05 0.19 7.93
N VAL A 42 -10.38 0.14 7.74
CA VAL A 42 -11.02 -0.31 6.50
C VAL A 42 -10.75 0.67 5.35
N SER A 43 -10.82 1.97 5.62
CA SER A 43 -10.62 3.01 4.61
C SER A 43 -9.19 3.02 4.04
N VAL A 44 -8.18 2.76 4.87
CA VAL A 44 -6.77 2.72 4.44
C VAL A 44 -6.50 1.52 3.52
N THR A 45 -7.10 0.36 3.82
CA THR A 45 -6.93 -0.83 2.98
C THR A 45 -7.67 -0.72 1.64
N GLU A 46 -8.86 -0.13 1.63
CA GLU A 46 -9.61 0.11 0.39
C GLU A 46 -8.87 1.11 -0.52
N GLU A 47 -8.38 2.22 0.05
CA GLU A 47 -7.58 3.19 -0.69
C GLU A 47 -6.30 2.57 -1.25
N LEU A 48 -5.68 1.62 -0.53
CA LEU A 48 -4.48 0.94 -1.00
C LEU A 48 -4.75 0.07 -2.23
N ILE A 49 -5.86 -0.67 -2.24
CA ILE A 49 -6.28 -1.49 -3.37
C ILE A 49 -6.54 -0.61 -4.60
N ASP A 50 -7.27 0.49 -4.43
CA ASP A 50 -7.56 1.44 -5.51
C ASP A 50 -6.28 2.02 -6.13
N LEU A 51 -5.29 2.35 -5.29
CA LEU A 51 -4.00 2.87 -5.76
C LEU A 51 -3.18 1.80 -6.49
N ILE A 52 -3.21 0.55 -6.05
CA ILE A 52 -2.55 -0.59 -6.71
C ILE A 52 -3.17 -0.83 -8.09
N ASP A 53 -4.51 -0.91 -8.17
CA ASP A 53 -5.23 -1.15 -9.43
C ASP A 53 -4.97 -0.02 -10.43
N ARG A 54 -4.96 1.23 -9.95
CA ARG A 54 -4.63 2.39 -10.79
C ARG A 54 -3.19 2.36 -11.29
N GLU A 55 -2.25 1.92 -10.46
CA GLU A 55 -0.86 1.76 -10.89
C GLU A 55 -0.69 0.66 -11.94
N MET A 56 -1.40 -0.46 -11.79
CA MET A 56 -1.40 -1.54 -12.77
C MET A 56 -1.95 -1.09 -14.14
N ASP A 57 -3.02 -0.30 -14.17
CA ASP A 57 -3.57 0.27 -15.41
C ASP A 57 -2.56 1.19 -16.10
N LEU A 58 -1.87 2.05 -15.35
CA LEU A 58 -0.87 2.97 -15.90
C LEU A 58 0.37 2.24 -16.44
N ILE A 59 0.83 1.18 -15.76
CA ILE A 59 1.92 0.32 -16.25
C ILE A 59 1.49 -0.42 -17.51
N SER A 60 0.27 -0.95 -17.55
CA SER A 60 -0.30 -1.65 -18.72
C SER A 60 -0.39 -0.73 -19.93
N ARG A 61 -0.67 0.56 -19.72
CA ARG A 61 -0.66 1.61 -20.75
C ARG A 61 0.74 2.15 -21.09
N ARG A 62 1.82 1.57 -20.53
CA ARG A 62 3.22 1.96 -20.74
C ARG A 62 3.50 3.44 -20.44
N ARG A 63 2.89 3.98 -19.38
CA ARG A 63 3.16 5.37 -18.94
C ARG A 63 4.58 5.51 -18.38
N CYS A 64 5.14 6.70 -18.52
CA CYS A 64 6.48 7.03 -18.06
C CYS A 64 6.57 6.92 -16.53
N LYS A 65 7.70 6.42 -16.02
CA LYS A 65 7.91 6.24 -14.57
C LYS A 65 7.81 7.57 -13.81
N ASP A 66 8.29 8.66 -14.41
CA ASP A 66 8.28 10.00 -13.81
C ASP A 66 6.85 10.53 -13.59
N SER A 67 5.95 10.24 -14.54
CA SER A 67 4.53 10.59 -14.41
C SER A 67 3.80 9.83 -13.29
N MET A 68 4.37 8.72 -12.82
CA MET A 68 3.80 7.88 -11.76
C MET A 68 4.49 8.09 -10.41
N GLU A 69 5.49 8.97 -10.31
CA GLU A 69 6.26 9.17 -9.08
C GLU A 69 5.36 9.59 -7.90
N GLY A 70 4.42 10.52 -8.15
CA GLY A 70 3.44 10.94 -7.14
C GLY A 70 2.53 9.81 -6.66
N LEU A 71 2.10 8.94 -7.58
CA LEU A 71 1.26 7.77 -7.26
C LEU A 71 2.03 6.78 -6.38
N ARG A 72 3.29 6.50 -6.73
CA ARG A 72 4.17 5.62 -5.95
C ARG A 72 4.47 6.15 -4.55
N LYS A 73 4.73 7.45 -4.42
CA LYS A 73 4.93 8.10 -3.10
C LYS A 73 3.69 7.95 -2.23
N ARG A 74 2.49 8.15 -2.80
CA ARG A 74 1.23 8.00 -2.07
C ARG A 74 1.00 6.54 -1.65
N LEU A 75 1.23 5.59 -2.54
CA LEU A 75 1.16 4.15 -2.25
C LEU A 75 2.14 3.74 -1.14
N GLN A 76 3.38 4.24 -1.19
CA GLN A 76 4.39 3.98 -0.16
C GLN A 76 3.99 4.57 1.20
N ASN A 77 3.47 5.80 1.23
CA ASN A 77 3.01 6.43 2.46
C ASN A 77 1.85 5.67 3.10
N LEU A 78 0.89 5.23 2.28
CA LEU A 78 -0.27 4.47 2.73
C LEU A 78 0.13 3.08 3.26
N PHE A 79 1.05 2.41 2.56
CA PHE A 79 1.63 1.15 3.04
C PHE A 79 2.35 1.32 4.39
N LEU A 80 3.08 2.42 4.58
CA LEU A 80 3.75 2.71 5.84
C LEU A 80 2.76 3.00 6.98
N GLN A 81 1.63 3.66 6.69
CA GLN A 81 0.54 3.84 7.65
C GLN A 81 -0.06 2.50 8.07
N LEU A 82 -0.23 1.57 7.14
CA LEU A 82 -0.70 0.21 7.42
C LEU A 82 0.27 -0.53 8.35
N VAL A 83 1.57 -0.54 8.04
CA VAL A 83 2.61 -1.22 8.84
C VAL A 83 2.75 -0.62 10.25
N ARG A 84 2.50 0.69 10.39
CA ARG A 84 2.50 1.38 11.69
C ARG A 84 1.25 1.13 12.51
N CYS A 85 0.18 0.63 11.90
CA CYS A 85 -1.07 0.40 12.59
C CYS A 85 -0.92 -0.80 13.56
N PRO A 86 -1.16 -0.60 14.87
CA PRO A 86 -0.95 -1.63 15.89
C PRO A 86 -1.87 -2.85 15.72
N VAL A 87 -2.97 -2.67 14.97
CA VAL A 87 -3.95 -3.69 14.62
C VAL A 87 -3.37 -4.72 13.65
N PHE A 88 -2.55 -4.26 12.69
CA PHE A 88 -1.92 -5.11 11.68
C PHE A 88 -0.50 -5.54 12.08
N ASN A 89 0.19 -4.73 12.89
CA ASN A 89 1.52 -5.04 13.39
C ASN A 89 1.55 -4.97 14.92
N PRO A 90 1.37 -6.11 15.63
CA PRO A 90 1.37 -6.12 17.09
C PRO A 90 2.73 -5.69 17.67
N ALA A 91 3.83 -5.80 16.93
CA ALA A 91 5.11 -5.25 17.35
C ALA A 91 5.11 -3.72 17.38
N CYS A 92 4.37 -3.05 16.47
CA CYS A 92 4.16 -1.60 16.52
C CYS A 92 3.32 -1.16 17.73
N ALA A 93 2.36 -1.97 18.17
CA ALA A 93 1.61 -1.70 19.40
C ALA A 93 2.54 -1.66 20.64
N GLN A 94 3.54 -2.54 20.66
CA GLN A 94 4.55 -2.60 21.71
C GLN A 94 5.57 -1.46 21.62
N LEU A 95 5.83 -0.93 20.41
CA LEU A 95 6.73 0.21 20.20
C LEU A 95 6.08 1.55 20.56
N SER A 96 4.80 1.75 20.23
CA SER A 96 4.03 2.95 20.60
C SER A 96 3.96 3.15 22.12
N LYS A 97 3.80 2.07 22.89
CA LYS A 97 3.84 2.11 24.36
C LYS A 97 5.22 2.40 24.94
N LYS A 98 6.30 2.22 24.18
CA LYS A 98 7.68 2.45 24.64
C LYS A 98 8.19 3.87 24.40
N THR A 99 7.50 4.67 23.57
CA THR A 99 7.91 6.06 23.28
C THR A 99 7.17 7.11 24.12
N CYS A 100 6.30 6.73 25.05
CA CYS A 100 5.82 7.64 26.09
C CYS A 100 6.88 7.78 27.21
N ASN A 101 8.01 8.42 26.91
CA ASN A 101 8.96 9.04 27.86
C ASN A 101 10.10 9.72 27.06
N ALA A 102 9.78 10.64 26.14
CA ALA A 102 10.78 11.54 25.57
C ALA A 102 10.12 12.76 24.92
N GLU A 103 9.31 13.50 25.66
CA GLU A 103 9.15 14.92 25.40
C GLU A 103 9.56 15.66 26.67
N LYS A 104 10.65 16.41 26.55
CA LYS A 104 11.16 17.37 27.53
C LYS A 104 10.23 18.58 27.61
#